data_AF-A0A497R789-F1
#
_entry.id   AF-A0A497R789-F1
#
_cell.length_a   1.000
_cell.length_b   1.000
_cell.length_c   1.000
_cell.angle_alpha   90.00
_cell.angle_beta   90.00
_cell.angle_gamma   90.00
#
_symmetry.space_group_name_H-M   'P 1'
#
loop_
_entity.id
_entity.type
_entity.pdbx_description
1 polymer ?
#
loop_
_entity_poly.entity_id
_entity_poly.type
_entity_poly.pdbx_seq_one_letter_code
_entity_poly.pdbx_strand_id
1 'polypeptide(L)'
;MRLTLLLLLLLAISAAYVTIERNEISRLEKELENYQAKIIQLELQLEKLRIGKNIEVERLKSVVDELLHDKSELEYKLEKLEGEVQSLQDERSKLLSRIGYLTYSSTARYKVVGINESSKRGEVIEFQVTLKNGMGGVFINVSGVFLSLQTQESIVKAIKVAQNVTERDLSGYDVFIWFMHSKRSKLVILGPSAGAAICIATIAAIQNKTIAQDVLITGTIEEDGKIGRVGEVFKKAEAAKRYGIREFLVPKGQRVKVDGLTIREVGDILEAINYVLVN
;
A
#
# COMPACT_ATOMS: atom_id res chain seq x y z
N MET A 1 -129.83 16.39 38.88
CA MET A 1 -128.71 16.50 39.84
C MET A 1 -127.52 15.59 39.52
N ARG A 2 -127.70 14.33 39.09
CA ARG A 2 -126.58 13.40 38.78
C ARG A 2 -125.73 13.76 37.54
N LEU A 3 -126.32 14.35 36.51
CA LEU A 3 -125.62 14.66 35.25
C LEU A 3 -124.68 15.88 35.35
N THR A 4 -125.10 16.93 36.06
CA THR A 4 -124.30 18.16 36.29
C THR A 4 -123.06 17.90 37.15
N LEU A 5 -123.16 17.01 38.14
CA LEU A 5 -122.01 16.61 38.96
C LEU A 5 -120.97 15.83 38.15
N LEU A 6 -121.42 14.98 37.22
CA LEU A 6 -120.55 14.18 36.34
C LEU A 6 -119.78 15.05 35.35
N LEU A 7 -120.44 16.07 34.79
CA LEU A 7 -119.84 17.07 33.89
C LEU A 7 -118.78 17.93 34.59
N LEU A 8 -119.04 18.37 35.83
CA LEU A 8 -118.07 19.11 36.64
C LEU A 8 -116.85 18.24 37.01
N LEU A 9 -117.05 16.94 37.27
CA LEU A 9 -115.96 16.01 37.55
C LEU A 9 -115.09 15.77 36.32
N LEU A 10 -115.70 15.58 35.14
CA LEU A 10 -115.00 15.46 33.86
C LEU A 10 -114.17 16.70 33.52
N LEU A 11 -114.70 17.90 33.76
CA LEU A 11 -113.99 19.17 33.60
C LEU A 11 -112.79 19.30 34.57
N ALA A 12 -112.95 18.86 35.81
CA ALA A 12 -111.87 18.86 36.79
C ALA A 12 -110.74 17.87 36.42
N ILE A 13 -111.10 16.67 35.93
CA ILE A 13 -110.15 15.66 35.45
C ILE A 13 -109.41 16.18 34.21
N SER A 14 -110.10 16.79 33.25
CA SER A 14 -109.46 17.35 32.06
C SER A 14 -108.52 18.52 32.42
N ALA A 15 -108.93 19.39 33.34
CA ALA A 15 -108.09 20.49 33.81
C ALA A 15 -106.84 19.98 34.55
N ALA A 16 -106.99 18.96 35.41
CA ALA A 16 -105.87 18.32 36.08
C ALA A 16 -104.91 17.66 35.07
N TYR A 17 -105.43 16.96 34.06
CA TYR A 17 -104.63 16.35 32.99
C TYR A 17 -103.82 17.39 32.22
N VAL A 18 -104.46 18.50 31.80
CA VAL A 18 -103.77 19.62 31.13
C VAL A 18 -102.68 20.21 32.02
N THR A 19 -102.92 20.32 33.33
CA THR A 19 -101.93 20.88 34.27
C THR A 19 -100.72 19.96 34.44
N ILE A 20 -100.95 18.64 34.50
CA ILE A 20 -99.89 17.63 34.55
C ILE A 20 -99.05 17.70 33.28
N GLU A 21 -99.69 17.71 32.10
CA GLU A 21 -98.96 17.86 30.84
C GLU A 21 -98.22 19.19 30.74
N ARG A 22 -98.80 20.30 31.24
CA ARG A 22 -98.10 21.60 31.26
C ARG A 22 -96.83 21.58 32.12
N ASN A 23 -96.89 20.91 33.27
CA ASN A 23 -95.74 20.76 34.15
C ASN A 23 -94.67 19.85 33.52
N GLU A 24 -95.09 18.81 32.82
CA GLU A 24 -94.19 17.91 32.10
C GLU A 24 -93.53 18.62 30.91
N ILE A 25 -94.30 19.39 30.14
CA ILE A 25 -93.79 20.27 29.08
C ILE A 25 -92.78 21.26 29.65
N SER A 26 -93.10 21.96 30.74
CA SER A 26 -92.19 22.94 31.36
C SER A 26 -90.90 22.29 31.89
N ARG A 27 -90.99 21.06 32.40
CA ARG A 27 -89.81 20.27 32.79
C ARG A 27 -88.95 19.91 31.58
N LEU A 28 -89.57 19.43 30.50
CA LEU A 28 -88.90 19.07 29.25
C LEU A 28 -88.24 20.29 28.59
N GLU A 29 -88.88 21.47 28.63
CA GLU A 29 -88.31 22.72 28.14
C GLU A 29 -87.03 23.11 28.89
N LYS A 30 -87.02 22.98 30.22
CA LYS A 30 -85.79 23.22 31.01
C LYS A 30 -84.69 22.19 30.75
N GLU A 31 -85.04 20.92 30.59
CA GLU A 31 -84.07 19.89 30.21
C GLU A 31 -83.49 20.19 28.82
N LEU A 32 -84.33 20.59 27.86
CA LEU A 32 -83.93 20.98 26.51
C LEU A 32 -82.96 22.19 26.55
N GLU A 33 -83.28 23.23 27.32
CA GLU A 33 -82.43 24.42 27.48
C GLU A 33 -81.05 24.05 28.08
N ASN A 34 -81.02 23.14 29.06
CA ASN A 34 -79.79 22.63 29.65
C ASN A 34 -78.96 21.81 28.64
N TYR A 35 -79.61 20.95 27.84
CA TYR A 35 -78.91 20.21 26.77
C TYR A 35 -78.37 21.15 25.69
N GLN A 36 -79.13 22.17 25.29
CA GLN A 36 -78.67 23.18 24.33
C GLN A 36 -77.44 23.93 24.84
N ALA A 37 -77.44 24.36 26.11
CA ALA A 37 -76.27 25.00 26.73
C ALA A 37 -75.04 24.08 26.72
N LYS A 38 -75.23 22.79 27.01
CA LYS A 38 -74.14 21.79 27.02
C LYS A 38 -73.59 21.50 25.63
N ILE A 39 -74.44 21.46 24.60
CA ILE A 39 -74.03 21.32 23.19
C ILE A 39 -73.17 22.51 22.78
N ILE A 40 -73.61 23.74 23.05
CA ILE A 40 -72.84 24.96 22.73
C ILE A 40 -71.46 24.94 23.39
N GLN A 41 -71.38 24.51 24.66
CA GLN A 41 -70.10 24.41 25.37
C GLN A 41 -69.16 23.37 24.74
N LEU A 42 -69.70 22.21 24.34
CA LEU A 42 -68.94 21.15 23.67
C LEU A 42 -68.47 21.60 22.27
N GLU A 43 -69.31 22.31 21.51
CA GLU A 43 -68.94 22.88 20.21
C GLU A 43 -67.80 23.89 20.35
N LEU A 44 -67.87 24.78 21.34
CA LEU A 44 -66.80 25.73 21.65
C LEU A 44 -65.49 25.03 22.04
N GLN A 45 -65.57 23.96 22.83
CA GLN A 45 -64.40 23.15 23.18
C GLN A 45 -63.79 22.47 21.94
N LEU A 46 -64.63 21.92 21.07
CA LEU A 46 -64.21 21.25 19.84
C LEU A 46 -63.51 22.21 18.88
N GLU A 47 -64.02 23.44 18.78
CA GLU A 47 -63.44 24.48 17.93
C GLU A 47 -62.07 24.96 18.45
N LYS A 48 -61.93 25.16 19.77
CA LYS A 48 -60.62 25.47 20.38
C LYS A 48 -59.59 24.38 20.10
N LEU A 49 -60.00 23.11 20.21
CA LEU A 49 -59.12 21.97 19.93
C LEU A 49 -58.70 21.93 18.46
N ARG A 50 -59.63 22.19 17.53
CA ARG A 50 -59.35 22.29 16.09
C ARG A 50 -58.35 23.37 15.77
N ILE A 51 -58.54 24.57 16.31
CA ILE A 51 -57.64 25.71 16.11
C ILE A 51 -56.24 25.38 16.64
N GLY A 52 -56.13 24.87 17.87
CA GLY A 52 -54.85 24.48 18.46
C GLY A 52 -54.11 23.44 17.64
N LYS A 53 -54.83 22.43 17.13
CA LYS A 53 -54.26 21.40 16.24
C LYS A 53 -53.77 21.99 14.92
N ASN A 54 -54.52 22.91 14.31
CA ASN A 54 -54.09 23.57 13.06
C ASN A 54 -52.83 24.42 13.27
N ILE A 55 -52.72 25.16 14.37
CA ILE A 55 -51.52 25.95 14.69
C ILE A 55 -50.30 25.04 14.82
N GLU A 56 -50.43 23.91 15.52
CA GLU A 56 -49.33 22.97 15.69
C GLU A 56 -48.92 22.33 14.35
N VAL A 57 -49.88 22.00 13.49
CA VAL A 57 -49.60 21.49 12.14
C VAL A 57 -48.83 22.52 11.31
N GLU A 58 -49.23 23.79 11.32
CA GLU A 58 -48.52 24.85 10.59
C GLU A 58 -47.11 25.08 11.15
N ARG A 59 -46.94 25.03 12.47
CA ARG A 59 -45.62 25.10 13.11
C ARG A 59 -44.72 23.95 12.67
N LEU A 60 -45.23 22.72 12.70
CA LEU A 60 -44.47 21.54 12.29
C LEU A 60 -44.10 21.59 10.81
N LYS A 61 -44.98 22.09 9.94
CA LYS A 61 -44.64 22.31 8.52
C LYS A 61 -43.47 23.27 8.35
N SER A 62 -43.49 24.41 9.04
CA SER A 62 -42.37 25.38 9.00
C SER A 62 -41.04 24.76 9.41
N VAL A 63 -41.05 23.91 10.45
CA VAL A 63 -39.84 23.20 10.89
C VAL A 63 -39.39 22.17 9.85
N VAL A 64 -40.32 21.45 9.22
CA VAL A 64 -40.00 20.50 8.15
C VAL A 64 -39.38 21.22 6.95
N ASP A 65 -39.92 22.38 6.56
CA ASP A 65 -39.39 23.17 5.45
C ASP A 65 -37.95 23.67 5.73
N GLU A 66 -37.70 24.13 6.97
CA GLU A 66 -36.34 24.51 7.42
C GLU A 66 -35.38 23.31 7.38
N LEU A 67 -35.79 22.16 7.92
CA LEU A 67 -34.96 20.94 7.90
C LEU A 67 -34.69 20.43 6.48
N LEU A 68 -35.63 20.58 5.55
CA LEU A 68 -35.43 20.22 4.14
C LEU A 68 -34.42 21.16 3.46
N HIS A 69 -34.43 22.44 3.82
CA HIS A 69 -33.44 23.40 3.33
C HIS A 69 -32.04 23.05 3.84
N ASP A 70 -31.88 22.85 5.16
CA ASP A 70 -30.60 22.49 5.78
C ASP A 70 -30.05 21.18 5.25
N LYS A 71 -30.93 20.17 5.07
CA LYS A 71 -30.56 18.89 4.46
C LYS A 71 -29.97 19.09 3.06
N SER A 72 -30.60 19.93 2.24
CA SER A 72 -30.13 20.20 0.87
C SER A 72 -28.76 20.89 0.87
N GLU A 73 -28.52 21.81 1.81
CA GLU A 73 -27.22 22.47 1.95
C GLU A 73 -26.12 21.48 2.38
N LEU A 74 -26.45 20.56 3.29
CA LEU A 74 -25.53 19.50 3.72
C LEU A 74 -25.22 18.50 2.60
N GLU A 75 -26.23 18.08 1.81
CA GLU A 75 -26.03 17.20 0.66
C GLU A 75 -25.08 17.84 -0.37
N TYR A 76 -25.24 19.14 -0.64
CA TYR A 76 -24.33 19.87 -1.52
C TYR A 76 -22.89 19.92 -0.98
N LYS A 77 -22.72 20.19 0.33
CA LYS A 77 -21.39 20.19 0.96
C LYS A 77 -20.75 18.80 0.93
N LEU A 78 -21.55 17.74 1.11
CA LEU A 78 -21.09 16.36 1.06
C LEU A 78 -20.59 15.99 -0.33
N GLU A 79 -21.37 16.27 -1.38
CA GLU A 79 -20.99 16.02 -2.78
C GLU A 79 -19.66 16.72 -3.13
N LYS A 80 -19.51 17.98 -2.70
CA LYS A 80 -18.27 18.74 -2.90
C LYS A 80 -17.08 18.08 -2.20
N LEU A 81 -17.23 17.70 -0.93
CA LEU A 81 -16.17 17.05 -0.15
C LEU A 81 -15.79 15.68 -0.73
N GLU A 82 -16.78 14.90 -1.19
CA GLU A 82 -16.54 13.62 -1.85
C GLU A 82 -15.70 13.79 -3.13
N GLY A 83 -16.01 14.80 -3.94
CA GLY A 83 -15.21 15.17 -5.11
C GLY A 83 -13.76 15.57 -4.76
N GLU A 84 -13.57 16.35 -3.69
CA GLU A 84 -12.24 16.73 -3.20
C GLU A 84 -11.44 15.50 -2.72
N VAL A 85 -12.08 14.59 -1.97
CA VAL A 85 -11.45 13.34 -1.50
C VAL A 85 -11.02 12.47 -2.67
N GLN A 86 -11.85 12.32 -3.71
CA GLN A 86 -11.50 11.52 -4.88
C GLN A 86 -10.27 12.10 -5.61
N SER A 87 -10.23 13.42 -5.81
CA SER A 87 -9.08 14.10 -6.43
C SER A 87 -7.79 13.87 -5.64
N LEU A 88 -7.85 13.97 -4.31
CA LEU A 88 -6.70 13.71 -3.44
C LEU A 88 -6.24 12.25 -3.47
N GLN A 89 -7.16 11.29 -3.59
CA GLN A 89 -6.82 9.87 -3.73
C GLN A 89 -6.10 9.60 -5.05
N ASP A 90 -6.51 10.24 -6.14
CA ASP A 90 -5.85 10.15 -7.44
C ASP A 90 -4.44 10.75 -7.39
N GLU A 91 -4.27 11.91 -6.76
CA GLU A 91 -2.96 12.54 -6.57
C GLU A 91 -2.04 11.67 -5.72
N ARG A 92 -2.56 11.14 -4.59
CA ARG A 92 -1.82 10.21 -3.73
C ARG A 92 -1.33 8.99 -4.51
N SER A 93 -2.17 8.42 -5.36
CA SER A 93 -1.81 7.26 -6.18
C SER A 93 -0.67 7.57 -7.16
N LYS A 94 -0.70 8.74 -7.80
CA LYS A 94 0.40 9.22 -8.67
C LYS A 94 1.69 9.43 -7.88
N LEU A 95 1.60 10.02 -6.69
CA LEU A 95 2.76 10.25 -5.82
C LEU A 95 3.38 8.93 -5.34
N LEU A 96 2.57 7.95 -4.95
CA LEU A 96 3.07 6.63 -4.55
C LEU A 96 3.85 5.94 -5.67
N SER A 97 3.36 6.01 -6.92
CA SER A 97 4.08 5.49 -8.07
C SER A 97 5.41 6.21 -8.31
N ARG A 98 5.43 7.55 -8.18
CA ARG A 98 6.67 8.34 -8.30
C ARG A 98 7.66 8.02 -7.20
N ILE A 99 7.20 7.87 -5.96
CA ILE A 99 8.05 7.47 -4.83
C ILE A 99 8.61 6.08 -5.08
N GLY A 100 7.79 5.11 -5.50
CA GLY A 100 8.26 3.78 -5.86
C GLY A 100 9.36 3.81 -6.92
N TYR A 101 9.19 4.63 -7.97
CA TYR A 101 10.22 4.82 -8.98
C TYR A 101 11.50 5.47 -8.40
N LEU A 102 11.39 6.56 -7.64
CA LEU A 102 12.57 7.27 -7.11
C LEU A 102 13.31 6.50 -6.01
N THR A 103 12.61 5.63 -5.29
CA THR A 103 13.17 4.83 -4.19
C THR A 103 13.60 3.43 -4.61
N TYR A 104 13.29 3.01 -5.84
CA TYR A 104 13.70 1.71 -6.36
C TYR A 104 15.22 1.55 -6.22
N SER A 105 15.60 0.47 -5.54
CA SER A 105 16.99 0.08 -5.38
C SER A 105 17.04 -1.43 -5.20
N SER A 106 17.85 -2.12 -5.98
CA SER A 106 18.19 -3.53 -5.77
C SER A 106 19.69 -3.66 -5.56
N THR A 107 20.10 -4.27 -4.46
CA THR A 107 21.51 -4.37 -4.08
C THR A 107 21.92 -5.82 -3.85
N ALA A 108 22.99 -6.24 -4.52
CA ALA A 108 23.66 -7.50 -4.26
C ALA A 108 25.06 -7.25 -3.71
N ARG A 109 25.41 -7.94 -2.62
CA ARG A 109 26.74 -7.92 -2.01
C ARG A 109 27.49 -9.19 -2.32
N TYR A 110 28.73 -9.05 -2.78
CA TYR A 110 29.58 -10.18 -3.09
C TYR A 110 31.06 -9.86 -2.89
N LYS A 111 31.93 -10.75 -3.36
CA LYS A 111 33.36 -10.73 -3.08
C LYS A 111 34.16 -10.95 -4.35
N VAL A 112 35.30 -10.27 -4.45
CA VAL A 112 36.32 -10.50 -5.47
C VAL A 112 37.62 -10.90 -4.79
N VAL A 113 38.44 -11.69 -5.49
CA VAL A 113 39.79 -12.02 -5.04
C VAL A 113 40.82 -11.56 -6.05
N GLY A 114 41.82 -10.83 -5.57
CA GLY A 114 42.96 -10.33 -6.33
C GLY A 114 44.28 -10.78 -5.73
N ILE A 115 45.38 -10.42 -6.39
CA ILE A 115 46.73 -10.53 -5.83
C ILE A 115 47.19 -9.13 -5.46
N ASN A 116 47.64 -8.98 -4.21
CA ASN A 116 48.24 -7.74 -3.77
C ASN A 116 49.68 -7.67 -4.27
N GLU A 117 49.99 -6.70 -5.13
CA GLU A 117 51.30 -6.58 -5.78
C GLU A 117 52.46 -6.41 -4.79
N SER A 118 52.23 -5.75 -3.64
CA SER A 118 53.27 -5.50 -2.65
C SER A 118 53.60 -6.75 -1.82
N SER A 119 52.56 -7.47 -1.36
CA SER A 119 52.76 -8.66 -0.51
C SER A 119 52.89 -9.97 -1.32
N LYS A 120 52.57 -9.93 -2.62
CA LYS A 120 52.44 -11.10 -3.51
C LYS A 120 51.49 -12.18 -2.97
N ARG A 121 50.55 -11.81 -2.10
CA ARG A 121 49.52 -12.68 -1.52
C ARG A 121 48.16 -12.37 -2.10
N GLY A 122 47.29 -13.37 -2.16
CA GLY A 122 45.89 -13.15 -2.50
C GLY A 122 45.14 -12.39 -1.41
N GLU A 123 44.21 -11.53 -1.81
CA GLU A 123 43.38 -10.70 -0.93
C GLU A 123 41.93 -10.70 -1.44
N VAL A 124 40.99 -10.89 -0.52
CA VAL A 124 39.54 -10.90 -0.79
C VAL A 124 38.96 -9.56 -0.38
N ILE A 125 38.08 -9.01 -1.22
CA ILE A 125 37.50 -7.68 -1.05
C ILE A 125 36.00 -7.82 -1.27
N GLU A 126 35.23 -7.24 -0.37
CA GLU A 126 33.79 -7.15 -0.53
C GLU A 126 33.43 -6.01 -1.47
N PHE A 127 32.40 -6.22 -2.26
CA PHE A 127 31.82 -5.18 -3.09
C PHE A 127 30.31 -5.33 -3.14
N GLN A 128 29.64 -4.27 -3.56
CA GLN A 128 28.21 -4.29 -3.81
C GLN A 128 27.90 -3.72 -5.19
N VAL A 129 26.91 -4.33 -5.84
CA VAL A 129 26.27 -3.82 -7.05
C VAL A 129 24.88 -3.35 -6.66
N THR A 130 24.56 -2.09 -6.96
CA THR A 130 23.25 -1.51 -6.71
C THR A 130 22.67 -0.99 -8.01
N LEU A 131 21.47 -1.44 -8.35
CA LEU A 131 20.66 -0.91 -9.44
C LEU A 131 19.70 0.13 -8.88
N LYS A 132 19.63 1.31 -9.50
CA LYS A 132 18.62 2.33 -9.24
C LYS A 132 18.01 2.79 -10.54
N ASN A 133 16.78 3.31 -10.52
CA ASN A 133 16.23 3.93 -11.73
C ASN A 133 17.10 5.10 -12.18
N GLY A 134 17.39 5.16 -13.48
CA GLY A 134 18.42 6.03 -14.05
C GLY A 134 18.42 6.05 -15.57
N MET A 135 19.58 6.36 -16.17
CA MET A 135 19.74 6.52 -17.62
C MET A 135 20.74 5.53 -18.22
N GLY A 136 21.00 4.42 -17.53
CA GLY A 136 21.95 3.40 -18.00
C GLY A 136 23.41 3.71 -17.63
N GLY A 137 23.65 4.62 -16.67
CA GLY A 137 24.99 5.00 -16.26
C GLY A 137 25.67 3.90 -15.43
N VAL A 138 26.99 3.76 -15.57
CA VAL A 138 27.81 2.89 -14.71
C VAL A 138 28.69 3.75 -13.82
N PHE A 139 28.49 3.65 -12.51
CA PHE A 139 29.18 4.45 -11.51
C PHE A 139 30.02 3.54 -10.63
N ILE A 140 31.32 3.79 -10.56
CA ILE A 140 32.23 2.97 -9.77
C ILE A 140 32.89 3.84 -8.72
N ASN A 141 32.81 3.42 -7.46
CA ASN A 141 33.53 4.08 -6.38
C ASN A 141 35.02 3.69 -6.46
N VAL A 142 35.88 4.71 -6.45
CA VAL A 142 37.35 4.56 -6.48
C VAL A 142 38.01 4.91 -5.15
N SER A 143 37.21 5.11 -4.09
CA SER A 143 37.75 5.47 -2.77
C SER A 143 38.46 4.26 -2.17
N GLY A 144 39.80 4.32 -2.12
CA GLY A 144 40.66 3.26 -1.60
C GLY A 144 41.03 2.15 -2.60
N VAL A 145 40.59 2.23 -3.85
CA VAL A 145 40.84 1.23 -4.91
C VAL A 145 41.20 1.91 -6.22
N PHE A 146 42.34 1.55 -6.82
CA PHE A 146 42.79 2.11 -8.11
C PHE A 146 42.45 1.18 -9.25
N LEU A 147 41.49 1.53 -10.13
CA LEU A 147 41.02 0.74 -11.29
C LEU A 147 41.95 0.75 -12.50
N SER A 148 42.48 -0.41 -12.91
CA SER A 148 43.15 -0.56 -14.21
C SER A 148 42.13 -0.51 -15.36
N LEU A 149 42.56 -0.09 -16.54
CA LEU A 149 41.73 -0.06 -17.75
C LEU A 149 41.07 -1.43 -18.02
N GLN A 150 41.85 -2.51 -17.91
CA GLN A 150 41.37 -3.87 -18.15
C GLN A 150 40.21 -4.27 -17.25
N THR A 151 40.13 -3.74 -16.02
CA THR A 151 39.00 -4.07 -15.16
C THR A 151 37.82 -3.13 -15.31
N GLN A 152 38.04 -1.89 -15.73
CA GLN A 152 36.94 -1.05 -16.19
C GLN A 152 36.23 -1.72 -17.38
N GLU A 153 37.00 -2.22 -18.36
CA GLU A 153 36.48 -3.01 -19.49
C GLU A 153 35.78 -4.29 -19.02
N SER A 154 36.40 -5.03 -18.08
CA SER A 154 35.80 -6.25 -17.52
C SER A 154 34.48 -5.98 -16.78
N ILE A 155 34.33 -4.82 -16.14
CA ILE A 155 33.09 -4.41 -15.46
C ILE A 155 31.99 -4.17 -16.48
N VAL A 156 32.27 -3.37 -17.51
CA VAL A 156 31.28 -3.07 -18.57
C VAL A 156 30.85 -4.36 -19.26
N LYS A 157 31.80 -5.24 -19.60
CA LYS A 157 31.52 -6.56 -20.17
C LYS A 157 30.67 -7.41 -19.23
N ALA A 158 31.02 -7.49 -17.94
CA ALA A 158 30.26 -8.26 -16.96
C ALA A 158 28.79 -7.80 -16.83
N ILE A 159 28.55 -6.48 -16.87
CA ILE A 159 27.21 -5.91 -16.88
C ILE A 159 26.47 -6.29 -18.17
N LYS A 160 27.14 -6.21 -19.33
CA LYS A 160 26.53 -6.59 -20.62
C LYS A 160 26.15 -8.07 -20.66
N VAL A 161 27.03 -8.94 -20.21
CA VAL A 161 26.77 -10.39 -20.12
C VAL A 161 25.62 -10.67 -19.14
N ALA A 162 25.57 -9.98 -18.01
CA ALA A 162 24.47 -10.12 -17.05
C ALA A 162 23.10 -9.74 -17.67
N GLN A 163 23.04 -8.65 -18.44
CA GLN A 163 21.84 -8.26 -19.20
C GLN A 163 21.42 -9.34 -20.19
N ASN A 164 22.38 -9.87 -20.97
CA ASN A 164 22.11 -10.90 -21.97
C ASN A 164 21.60 -12.21 -21.33
N VAL A 165 22.23 -12.64 -20.24
CA VAL A 165 21.90 -13.89 -19.52
C VAL A 165 20.54 -13.81 -18.82
N THR A 166 20.18 -12.63 -18.31
CA THR A 166 18.90 -12.42 -17.63
C THR A 166 17.78 -11.96 -18.55
N GLU A 167 18.10 -11.67 -19.81
CA GLU A 167 17.18 -11.05 -20.78
C GLU A 167 16.54 -9.76 -20.23
N ARG A 168 17.32 -8.97 -19.48
CA ARG A 168 16.88 -7.70 -18.88
C ARG A 168 17.69 -6.54 -19.42
N ASP A 169 16.97 -5.52 -19.89
CA ASP A 169 17.56 -4.24 -20.29
C ASP A 169 17.78 -3.34 -19.07
N LEU A 170 19.00 -2.83 -18.92
CA LEU A 170 19.37 -1.86 -17.88
C LEU A 170 19.47 -0.42 -18.40
N SER A 171 18.99 -0.12 -19.61
CA SER A 171 18.96 1.26 -20.13
C SER A 171 18.23 2.26 -19.22
N GLY A 172 17.21 1.79 -18.49
CA GLY A 172 16.46 2.58 -17.49
C GLY A 172 17.04 2.54 -16.06
N TYR A 173 18.22 1.95 -15.87
CA TYR A 173 18.82 1.76 -14.55
C TYR A 173 20.28 2.20 -14.51
N ASP A 174 20.64 2.97 -13.49
CA ASP A 174 22.03 3.23 -13.16
C ASP A 174 22.60 2.09 -12.33
N VAL A 175 23.78 1.59 -12.73
CA VAL A 175 24.52 0.52 -12.05
C VAL A 175 25.63 1.14 -11.23
N PHE A 176 25.55 1.00 -9.92
CA PHE A 176 26.58 1.46 -9.02
C PHE A 176 27.38 0.29 -8.46
N ILE A 177 28.71 0.39 -8.50
CA ILE A 177 29.63 -0.60 -7.96
C ILE A 177 30.48 0.05 -6.87
N TRP A 178 30.37 -0.45 -5.65
CA TRP A 178 31.17 0.01 -4.51
C TRP A 178 32.05 -1.11 -3.99
N PHE A 179 33.36 -0.86 -3.94
CA PHE A 179 34.32 -1.74 -3.30
C PHE A 179 34.51 -1.31 -1.85
N MET A 180 34.26 -2.23 -0.92
CA MET A 180 34.36 -1.98 0.52
C MET A 180 35.77 -2.35 0.97
N HIS A 181 36.71 -1.40 0.83
CA HIS A 181 38.08 -1.57 1.32
C HIS A 181 38.33 -0.68 2.53
N SER A 182 38.63 -1.30 3.69
CA SER A 182 38.77 -0.60 4.97
C SER A 182 40.21 -0.21 5.34
N LYS A 183 41.22 -0.51 4.50
CA LYS A 183 42.64 -0.34 4.87
C LYS A 183 43.35 0.81 4.14
N ARG A 184 44.31 1.41 4.85
CA ARG A 184 45.24 2.48 4.41
C ARG A 184 46.24 2.05 3.32
N SER A 185 46.13 0.84 2.78
CA SER A 185 47.02 0.32 1.73
C SER A 185 46.36 0.46 0.37
N LYS A 186 47.09 1.01 -0.61
CA LYS A 186 46.64 1.07 -2.00
C LYS A 186 46.51 -0.36 -2.55
N LEU A 187 45.30 -0.91 -2.51
CA LEU A 187 45.04 -2.17 -3.18
C LEU A 187 44.80 -1.88 -4.65
N VAL A 188 45.81 -2.19 -5.46
CA VAL A 188 45.64 -2.31 -6.90
C VAL A 188 44.94 -3.65 -7.10
N ILE A 189 43.60 -3.64 -7.16
CA ILE A 189 42.86 -4.76 -7.75
C ILE A 189 43.23 -4.76 -9.26
N LEU A 190 42.54 -5.55 -10.08
CA LEU A 190 42.27 -5.24 -11.48
C LEU A 190 43.20 -5.86 -12.52
N GLY A 191 43.16 -7.19 -12.58
CA GLY A 191 43.08 -7.87 -13.86
C GLY A 191 41.64 -8.29 -14.17
N PRO A 192 41.32 -8.70 -15.39
CA PRO A 192 39.96 -9.09 -15.82
C PRO A 192 39.35 -10.26 -15.01
N SER A 193 40.12 -10.89 -14.10
CA SER A 193 39.70 -12.03 -13.28
C SER A 193 38.57 -11.79 -12.27
N ALA A 194 38.09 -10.55 -12.14
CA ALA A 194 36.92 -10.20 -11.35
C ALA A 194 35.61 -10.24 -12.16
N GLY A 195 35.69 -10.35 -13.48
CA GLY A 195 34.55 -10.25 -14.38
C GLY A 195 33.42 -11.22 -14.06
N ALA A 196 33.73 -12.49 -13.79
CA ALA A 196 32.73 -13.47 -13.43
C ALA A 196 32.01 -13.11 -12.11
N ALA A 197 32.74 -12.69 -11.08
CA ALA A 197 32.15 -12.31 -9.79
C ALA A 197 31.23 -11.08 -9.93
N ILE A 198 31.67 -10.07 -10.68
CA ILE A 198 30.87 -8.87 -10.93
C ILE A 198 29.63 -9.22 -11.74
N CYS A 199 29.75 -10.11 -12.73
CA CYS A 199 28.61 -10.59 -13.51
C CYS A 199 27.57 -11.29 -12.62
N ILE A 200 27.99 -12.20 -11.72
CA ILE A 200 27.07 -12.84 -10.76
C ILE A 200 26.39 -11.81 -9.86
N ALA A 201 27.14 -10.83 -9.32
CA ALA A 201 26.56 -9.80 -8.47
C ALA A 201 25.54 -8.93 -9.23
N THR A 202 25.82 -8.59 -10.49
CA THR A 202 24.87 -7.88 -11.34
C THR A 202 23.64 -8.73 -11.63
N ILE A 203 23.78 -10.03 -11.95
CA ILE A 203 22.65 -10.95 -12.14
C ILE A 203 21.79 -11.01 -10.87
N ALA A 204 22.41 -11.13 -9.70
CA ALA A 204 21.72 -11.14 -8.42
C ALA A 204 20.95 -9.84 -8.18
N ALA A 205 21.54 -8.68 -8.48
CA ALA A 205 20.86 -7.39 -8.36
C ALA A 205 19.69 -7.27 -9.36
N ILE A 206 19.85 -7.73 -10.60
CA ILE A 206 18.77 -7.74 -11.61
C ILE A 206 17.60 -8.61 -11.15
N GLN A 207 17.91 -9.81 -10.64
CA GLN A 207 16.90 -10.80 -10.24
C GLN A 207 16.40 -10.61 -8.80
N ASN A 208 16.94 -9.62 -8.07
CA ASN A 208 16.71 -9.43 -6.64
C ASN A 208 16.93 -10.72 -5.82
N LYS A 209 18.00 -11.45 -6.14
CA LYS A 209 18.39 -12.71 -5.48
C LYS A 209 19.52 -12.51 -4.49
N THR A 210 19.57 -13.37 -3.49
CA THR A 210 20.66 -13.38 -2.52
C THR A 210 21.83 -14.22 -3.03
N ILE A 211 23.06 -13.85 -2.65
CA ILE A 211 24.28 -14.58 -2.98
C ILE A 211 24.76 -15.36 -1.75
N ALA A 212 25.08 -16.64 -1.92
CA ALA A 212 25.78 -17.47 -0.94
C ALA A 212 27.13 -16.82 -0.59
N GLN A 213 27.31 -16.47 0.68
CA GLN A 213 28.46 -15.67 1.12
C GLN A 213 29.72 -16.50 1.39
N ASP A 214 29.58 -17.82 1.42
CA ASP A 214 30.62 -18.83 1.64
C ASP A 214 31.10 -19.50 0.34
N VAL A 215 30.58 -19.06 -0.81
CA VAL A 215 31.05 -19.44 -2.14
C VAL A 215 31.74 -18.22 -2.78
N LEU A 216 32.88 -18.41 -3.42
CA LEU A 216 33.62 -17.34 -4.10
C LEU A 216 34.09 -17.82 -5.46
N ILE A 217 34.12 -16.93 -6.45
CA ILE A 217 34.56 -17.23 -7.81
C ILE A 217 35.76 -16.36 -8.22
N THR A 218 36.65 -16.91 -9.04
CA THR A 218 37.58 -16.14 -9.86
C THR A 218 37.48 -16.57 -11.32
N GLY A 219 37.60 -15.61 -12.24
CA GLY A 219 37.43 -15.88 -13.67
C GLY A 219 37.29 -14.59 -14.47
N THR A 220 37.87 -14.55 -15.67
CA THR A 220 37.42 -13.53 -16.63
C THR A 220 36.01 -13.90 -17.10
N ILE A 221 35.31 -12.93 -17.67
CA ILE A 221 34.03 -13.16 -18.32
C ILE A 221 34.19 -12.84 -19.81
N GLU A 222 33.67 -13.70 -20.67
CA GLU A 222 33.61 -13.48 -22.10
C GLU A 222 32.19 -13.08 -22.53
N GLU A 223 32.06 -12.49 -23.73
CA GLU A 223 30.77 -11.96 -24.23
C GLU A 223 29.66 -13.02 -24.32
N ASP A 224 30.05 -14.28 -24.53
CA ASP A 224 29.15 -15.44 -24.57
C ASP A 224 28.84 -16.04 -23.19
N GLY A 225 29.32 -15.42 -22.11
CA GLY A 225 29.12 -15.87 -20.74
C GLY A 225 30.11 -16.94 -20.27
N LYS A 226 31.07 -17.36 -21.10
CA LYS A 226 32.12 -18.29 -20.67
C LYS A 226 33.04 -17.67 -19.63
N ILE A 227 33.51 -18.51 -18.71
CA ILE A 227 34.46 -18.14 -17.68
C ILE A 227 35.87 -18.43 -18.19
N GLY A 228 36.63 -17.37 -18.45
CA GLY A 228 37.99 -17.47 -18.97
C GLY A 228 39.06 -17.60 -17.89
N ARG A 229 40.27 -17.96 -18.34
CA ARG A 229 41.39 -18.34 -17.47
C ARG A 229 41.96 -17.16 -16.68
N VAL A 230 42.55 -17.46 -15.53
CA VAL A 230 43.19 -16.46 -14.66
C VAL A 230 44.56 -16.93 -14.15
N GLY A 231 45.41 -15.97 -13.77
CA GLY A 231 46.70 -16.25 -13.14
C GLY A 231 46.59 -16.53 -11.63
N GLU A 232 47.64 -17.14 -11.08
CA GLU A 232 47.90 -17.30 -9.64
C GLU A 232 46.74 -17.94 -8.84
N VAL A 233 46.06 -18.93 -9.43
CA VAL A 233 44.85 -19.56 -8.86
C VAL A 233 45.10 -20.13 -7.46
N PHE A 234 46.28 -20.74 -7.22
CA PHE A 234 46.64 -21.27 -5.91
C PHE A 234 46.63 -20.18 -4.83
N LYS A 235 47.28 -19.03 -5.06
CA LYS A 235 47.35 -17.91 -4.11
C LYS A 235 45.98 -17.30 -3.84
N LYS A 236 45.10 -17.27 -4.86
CA LYS A 236 43.71 -16.81 -4.74
C LYS A 236 42.87 -17.79 -3.91
N ALA A 237 43.02 -19.09 -4.15
CA ALA A 237 42.37 -20.13 -3.37
C ALA A 237 42.81 -20.09 -1.89
N GLU A 238 44.10 -19.91 -1.61
CA GLU A 238 44.57 -19.72 -0.24
C GLU A 238 43.96 -18.48 0.42
N ALA A 239 43.78 -17.38 -0.32
CA ALA A 239 43.12 -16.19 0.18
C ALA A 239 41.64 -16.42 0.48
N ALA A 240 40.93 -17.11 -0.41
CA ALA A 240 39.55 -17.53 -0.20
C ALA A 240 39.41 -18.36 1.08
N LYS A 241 40.28 -19.37 1.26
CA LYS A 241 40.30 -20.18 2.50
C LYS A 241 40.56 -19.33 3.74
N ARG A 242 41.57 -18.46 3.73
CA ARG A 242 41.88 -17.57 4.87
C ARG A 242 40.73 -16.63 5.20
N TYR A 243 39.93 -16.26 4.21
CA TYR A 243 38.74 -15.44 4.36
C TYR A 243 37.53 -16.22 4.92
N GLY A 244 37.59 -17.55 4.95
CA GLY A 244 36.50 -18.40 5.44
C GLY A 244 35.53 -18.88 4.35
N ILE A 245 35.92 -18.82 3.08
CA ILE A 245 35.16 -19.40 1.97
C ILE A 245 35.19 -20.93 2.08
N ARG A 246 34.04 -21.58 1.89
CA ARG A 246 33.88 -23.04 1.89
C ARG A 246 34.12 -23.63 0.50
N GLU A 247 33.63 -22.94 -0.53
CA GLU A 247 33.73 -23.38 -1.92
C GLU A 247 34.27 -22.28 -2.84
N PHE A 248 35.31 -22.59 -3.60
CA PHE A 248 35.96 -21.66 -4.52
C PHE A 248 35.84 -22.16 -5.96
N LEU A 249 35.10 -21.39 -6.76
CA LEU A 249 34.85 -21.65 -8.17
C LEU A 249 36.00 -21.08 -9.01
N VAL A 250 36.55 -21.92 -9.89
CA VAL A 250 37.67 -21.58 -10.78
C VAL A 250 37.34 -21.95 -12.23
N PRO A 251 38.02 -21.37 -13.23
CA PRO A 251 37.81 -21.74 -14.63
C PRO A 251 38.18 -23.20 -14.90
N LYS A 252 37.54 -23.82 -15.90
CA LYS A 252 37.85 -25.21 -16.32
C LYS A 252 39.34 -25.41 -16.63
N GLY A 253 39.90 -26.51 -16.14
CA GLY A 253 41.32 -26.85 -16.29
C GLY A 253 42.25 -25.96 -15.45
N GLN A 254 41.76 -25.38 -14.36
CA GLN A 254 42.54 -24.57 -13.42
C GLN A 254 42.34 -24.98 -11.95
N ARG A 255 41.77 -26.17 -11.70
CA ARG A 255 41.68 -26.72 -10.35
C ARG A 255 43.05 -26.79 -9.66
N VAL A 256 43.07 -26.38 -8.41
CA VAL A 256 44.23 -26.50 -7.51
C VAL A 256 43.83 -27.30 -6.27
N LYS A 257 44.81 -27.77 -5.49
CA LYS A 257 44.56 -28.41 -4.20
C LYS A 257 44.92 -27.45 -3.08
N VAL A 258 43.96 -27.14 -2.21
CA VAL A 258 44.16 -26.38 -0.98
C VAL A 258 43.37 -27.11 0.12
N ASP A 259 44.05 -27.61 1.14
CA ASP A 259 43.41 -28.41 2.18
C ASP A 259 42.30 -27.61 2.88
N GLY A 260 41.15 -28.21 3.14
CA GLY A 260 40.03 -27.53 3.82
C GLY A 260 39.28 -26.48 2.98
N LEU A 261 39.49 -26.45 1.65
CA LEU A 261 38.73 -25.63 0.71
C LEU A 261 38.23 -26.50 -0.45
N THR A 262 36.94 -26.46 -0.74
CA THR A 262 36.38 -27.16 -1.90
C THR A 262 36.65 -26.35 -3.16
N ILE A 263 37.37 -26.90 -4.13
CA ILE A 263 37.59 -26.25 -5.43
C ILE A 263 36.69 -26.90 -6.47
N ARG A 264 35.86 -26.10 -7.15
CA ARG A 264 35.01 -26.53 -8.26
C ARG A 264 35.37 -25.79 -9.54
N GLU A 265 35.42 -26.53 -10.63
CA GLU A 265 35.61 -25.94 -11.95
C GLU A 265 34.25 -25.59 -12.58
N VAL A 266 34.18 -24.41 -13.19
CA VAL A 266 32.97 -23.92 -13.88
C VAL A 266 33.36 -23.40 -15.26
N GLY A 267 32.52 -23.66 -16.27
CA GLY A 267 32.78 -23.31 -17.66
C GLY A 267 32.14 -21.98 -18.09
N ASP A 268 31.00 -21.65 -17.50
CA ASP A 268 30.23 -20.46 -17.85
C ASP A 268 29.45 -19.92 -16.65
N ILE A 269 28.91 -18.73 -16.81
CA ILE A 269 28.22 -18.00 -15.76
C ILE A 269 26.91 -18.67 -15.33
N LEU A 270 26.20 -19.36 -16.23
CA LEU A 270 24.96 -20.08 -15.93
C LEU A 270 25.23 -21.29 -15.02
N GLU A 271 26.33 -22.00 -15.28
CA GLU A 271 26.82 -23.06 -14.39
C GLU A 271 27.20 -22.47 -13.02
N ALA A 272 27.93 -21.34 -13.00
CA ALA A 272 28.40 -20.74 -11.76
C ALA A 272 27.27 -20.24 -10.85
N ILE A 273 26.23 -19.60 -11.41
CA ILE A 273 25.11 -19.08 -10.60
C ILE A 273 24.33 -20.18 -9.87
N ASN A 274 24.33 -21.42 -10.36
CA ASN A 274 23.68 -22.55 -9.67
C ASN A 274 24.32 -22.89 -8.32
N TYR A 275 25.58 -22.49 -8.12
CA TYR A 275 26.30 -22.68 -6.85
C TYR A 275 26.29 -21.43 -5.97
N VAL A 276 26.05 -20.25 -6.57
CA VAL A 276 26.25 -18.95 -5.90
C VAL A 276 24.94 -18.25 -5.55
N LEU A 277 23.91 -18.34 -6.40
CA LEU A 277 22.62 -17.68 -6.13
C LEU A 277 21.75 -18.59 -5.27
N VAL A 278 21.16 -18.01 -4.23
CA VAL A 278 20.20 -18.67 -3.35
C VAL A 278 18.84 -17.96 -3.45
N ASN A 279 17.76 -18.75 -3.28
CA ASN A 279 16.39 -18.24 -3.28
C ASN A 279 16.09 -17.42 -2.03
#